data_AF-A0A5E8AIN5-F1
#
_entry.id   AF-A0A5E8AIN5-F1
#
_cell.length_a   1.000
_cell.length_b   1.000
_cell.length_c   1.000
_cell.angle_alpha   90.00
_cell.angle_beta   90.00
_cell.angle_gamma   90.00
#
_symmetry.space_group_name_H-M   'P 1'
#
loop_
_entity.id
_entity.type
_entity.pdbx_description
1 polymer ?
#
loop_
_entity_poly.entity_id
_entity_poly.type
_entity_poly.pdbx_seq_one_letter_code
_entity_poly.pdbx_strand_id
1 'polypeptide(L)'
;MIVPSWQLNTVMATAIAFTMSFAVVPQVYSAEQVPKGNRNAQQPDVPGASKRRTQATKSTFDAKYEKIRDLIADDDRLRRKIRSVSKAYKIDPIHIVGALVGEHTYNVDAYDRLQTYYIKAVSYAGERFRFEHGGESVLDFVARPEFEDCDENSGSLELWTCREEVWEKAYRGKKVDGKSYPDDRFGAVFFQPFYAGQTFGLGQLNPLTALMHTDRVNKVSRLRKLDAGKASDVYKAIMEPDSTLAYMAASIADSIDIYRDITGYDISGNPGLTATLYNLGNVSRRALALAADNEKRKKRGLRPRPPSENYYGWLVNEHEDELREIIER
;
A
#
# COMPACT_ATOMS: atom_id res chain seq x y z
N MET A 1 33.84 42.73 -83.31
CA MET A 1 33.13 44.04 -83.31
C MET A 1 32.02 43.97 -82.29
N ILE A 2 31.98 44.94 -81.37
CA ILE A 2 30.81 45.41 -80.61
C ILE A 2 30.27 44.49 -79.49
N VAL A 3 30.34 45.00 -78.26
CA VAL A 3 29.55 44.69 -77.04
C VAL A 3 28.35 45.66 -77.10
N PRO A 4 27.07 45.40 -76.65
CA PRO A 4 26.75 44.99 -75.26
C PRO A 4 25.37 44.34 -74.90
N SER A 5 25.32 43.91 -73.62
CA SER A 5 24.27 44.05 -72.58
C SER A 5 22.86 43.42 -72.67
N TRP A 6 22.56 42.63 -71.60
CA TRP A 6 21.46 42.78 -70.61
C TRP A 6 20.30 41.75 -70.56
N GLN A 7 20.13 41.22 -69.33
CA GLN A 7 18.94 40.71 -68.62
C GLN A 7 18.48 39.23 -68.71
N LEU A 8 18.70 38.54 -67.57
CA LEU A 8 17.70 37.87 -66.71
C LEU A 8 16.68 36.90 -67.36
N ASN A 9 16.85 35.59 -67.16
CA ASN A 9 16.21 34.87 -66.06
C ASN A 9 16.43 33.35 -66.21
N THR A 10 17.20 32.79 -65.27
CA THR A 10 17.43 31.38 -65.05
C THR A 10 16.19 30.77 -64.39
N VAL A 11 15.49 29.87 -65.08
CA VAL A 11 14.53 28.95 -64.43
C VAL A 11 15.31 27.69 -64.08
N MET A 12 15.81 27.62 -62.85
CA MET A 12 16.37 26.40 -62.27
C MET A 12 15.27 25.77 -61.41
N ALA A 13 14.72 24.65 -61.88
CA ALA A 13 13.72 23.88 -61.15
C ALA A 13 14.37 23.19 -59.95
N THR A 14 14.11 23.67 -58.74
CA THR A 14 14.44 22.99 -57.48
C THR A 14 13.21 22.24 -56.97
N ALA A 15 13.21 20.91 -57.12
CA ALA A 15 12.27 20.03 -56.46
C ALA A 15 12.66 19.91 -54.97
N ILE A 16 11.92 20.59 -54.09
CA ILE A 16 12.04 20.40 -52.64
C ILE A 16 11.08 19.26 -52.25
N ALA A 17 11.63 18.08 -51.98
CA ALA A 17 10.90 16.99 -51.36
C ALA A 17 10.66 17.31 -49.88
N PHE A 18 9.43 17.67 -49.52
CA PHE A 18 9.02 17.91 -48.15
C PHE A 18 8.78 16.56 -47.46
N THR A 19 9.81 15.98 -46.86
CA THR A 19 9.65 14.81 -45.98
C THR A 19 8.98 15.27 -44.69
N MET A 20 7.66 15.07 -44.62
CA MET A 20 6.86 15.31 -43.43
C MET A 20 7.18 14.21 -42.40
N SER A 21 8.19 14.45 -41.56
CA SER A 21 8.46 13.61 -40.39
C SER A 21 7.28 13.69 -39.44
N PHE A 22 6.42 12.69 -39.43
CA PHE A 22 5.43 12.50 -38.37
C PHE A 22 6.19 12.26 -37.07
N ALA A 23 6.36 13.31 -36.27
CA ALA A 23 6.77 13.17 -34.89
C ALA A 23 5.67 12.38 -34.17
N VAL A 24 5.99 11.14 -33.78
CA VAL A 24 5.14 10.36 -32.88
C VAL A 24 5.14 11.11 -31.55
N VAL A 25 4.11 11.92 -31.32
CA VAL A 25 3.86 12.52 -30.01
C VAL A 25 3.59 11.35 -29.06
N PRO A 26 4.38 11.16 -27.99
CA PRO A 26 4.08 10.13 -27.01
C PRO A 26 2.68 10.39 -26.46
N GLN A 27 1.78 9.43 -26.62
CA GLN A 27 0.48 9.51 -25.97
C GLN A 27 0.71 9.45 -24.46
N VAL A 28 0.60 10.60 -23.81
CA VAL A 28 0.50 10.65 -22.35
C VAL A 28 -0.89 10.13 -22.01
N TYR A 29 -1.00 8.83 -21.73
CA TYR A 29 -2.19 8.26 -21.14
C TYR A 29 -2.31 8.81 -19.72
N SER A 30 -3.21 9.78 -19.53
CA SER A 30 -3.65 10.16 -18.19
C SER A 30 -4.24 8.93 -17.53
N ALA A 31 -3.84 8.65 -16.28
CA ALA A 31 -4.43 7.56 -15.53
C ALA A 31 -5.96 7.76 -15.44
N GLU A 32 -6.71 6.67 -15.62
CA GLU A 32 -8.16 6.66 -15.54
C GLU A 32 -8.57 6.76 -14.08
N GLN A 33 -9.26 7.83 -13.71
CA GLN A 33 -9.77 8.01 -12.36
C GLN A 33 -10.86 6.99 -12.08
N VAL A 34 -10.70 6.23 -10.99
CA VAL A 34 -11.74 5.31 -10.54
C VAL A 34 -12.79 6.10 -9.75
N PRO A 35 -14.08 6.08 -10.14
CA PRO A 35 -15.11 6.84 -9.44
C PRO A 35 -15.25 6.45 -7.97
N LYS A 36 -15.76 7.39 -7.15
CA LYS A 36 -16.12 7.13 -5.75
C LYS A 36 -17.25 6.10 -5.62
N GLY A 37 -17.39 5.52 -4.44
CA GLY A 37 -18.45 4.58 -4.11
C GLY A 37 -18.18 3.12 -4.52
N ASN A 38 -19.15 2.27 -4.22
CA ASN A 38 -19.05 0.83 -4.40
C ASN A 38 -19.26 0.37 -5.83
N ARG A 39 -18.43 -0.59 -6.24
CA ARG A 39 -18.48 -1.20 -7.57
C ARG A 39 -19.23 -2.52 -7.55
N ASN A 40 -19.31 -3.16 -6.39
CA ASN A 40 -20.15 -4.32 -6.15
C ASN A 40 -21.53 -3.86 -5.67
N ALA A 41 -22.58 -4.46 -6.21
CA ALA A 41 -23.97 -4.16 -5.84
C ALA A 41 -24.33 -4.60 -4.41
N GLN A 42 -23.55 -5.51 -3.84
CA GLN A 42 -23.72 -6.05 -2.49
C GLN A 42 -22.35 -6.15 -1.82
N GLN A 43 -22.35 -6.12 -0.49
CA GLN A 43 -21.14 -6.26 0.31
C GLN A 43 -20.44 -7.60 0.00
N PRO A 44 -19.13 -7.59 -0.34
CA PRO A 44 -18.36 -8.81 -0.44
C PRO A 44 -18.32 -9.59 0.89
N ASP A 45 -18.14 -10.91 0.82
CA ASP A 45 -18.14 -11.75 2.02
C ASP A 45 -17.10 -11.34 3.07
N VAL A 46 -17.56 -11.18 4.31
CA VAL A 46 -16.69 -10.97 5.47
C VAL A 46 -16.08 -12.31 5.89
N PRO A 47 -14.73 -12.42 5.99
CA PRO A 47 -14.06 -13.66 6.38
C PRO A 47 -14.53 -14.23 7.73
N GLY A 48 -14.59 -15.56 7.82
CA GLY A 48 -15.03 -16.25 9.03
C GLY A 48 -14.19 -15.94 10.28
N ALA A 49 -12.89 -15.65 10.11
CA ALA A 49 -12.03 -15.23 11.22
C ALA A 49 -12.50 -13.90 11.85
N SER A 50 -12.90 -12.92 11.03
CA SER A 50 -13.44 -11.63 11.50
C SER A 50 -14.77 -11.80 12.23
N LYS A 51 -15.65 -12.67 11.70
CA LYS A 51 -16.92 -13.05 12.36
C LYS A 51 -16.67 -13.69 13.74
N ARG A 52 -15.77 -14.68 13.81
CA ARG A 52 -15.41 -15.35 15.08
C ARG A 52 -14.83 -14.40 16.12
N ARG A 53 -13.93 -13.47 15.73
CA ARG A 53 -13.37 -12.48 16.67
C ARG A 53 -14.43 -11.53 17.24
N THR A 54 -15.36 -11.11 16.39
CA THR A 54 -16.45 -10.21 16.79
C THR A 54 -17.43 -10.92 17.72
N GLN A 55 -17.75 -12.18 17.45
CA GLN A 55 -18.54 -13.03 18.35
C GLN A 55 -17.83 -13.28 19.69
N ALA A 56 -16.51 -13.53 19.68
CA ALA A 56 -15.72 -13.77 20.89
C ALA A 56 -15.70 -12.56 21.83
N THR A 57 -15.83 -11.36 21.29
CA THR A 57 -15.93 -10.09 22.04
C THR A 57 -17.38 -9.70 22.36
N LYS A 58 -18.36 -10.56 22.04
CA LYS A 58 -19.81 -10.32 22.23
C LYS A 58 -20.28 -8.99 21.62
N SER A 59 -19.73 -8.65 20.46
CA SER A 59 -20.03 -7.40 19.75
C SER A 59 -20.65 -7.67 18.36
N THR A 60 -20.98 -6.63 17.62
CA THR A 60 -21.43 -6.66 16.21
C THR A 60 -20.50 -5.79 15.36
N PHE A 61 -20.52 -5.94 14.04
CA PHE A 61 -19.74 -5.04 13.17
C PHE A 61 -20.24 -3.61 13.28
N ASP A 62 -21.56 -3.39 13.32
CA ASP A 62 -22.17 -2.06 13.47
C ASP A 62 -21.70 -1.36 14.76
N ALA A 63 -21.74 -2.06 15.91
CA ALA A 63 -21.29 -1.50 17.17
C ALA A 63 -19.79 -1.15 17.16
N LYS A 64 -18.98 -1.93 16.43
CA LYS A 64 -17.55 -1.66 16.27
C LYS A 64 -17.30 -0.48 15.34
N TYR A 65 -18.08 -0.37 14.26
CA TYR A 65 -18.08 0.77 13.35
C TYR A 65 -18.42 2.06 14.10
N GLU A 66 -19.54 2.08 14.83
CA GLU A 66 -19.97 3.22 15.64
C GLU A 66 -18.88 3.63 16.63
N LYS A 67 -18.26 2.67 17.32
CA LYS A 67 -17.19 2.96 18.29
C LYS A 67 -15.97 3.64 17.68
N ILE A 68 -15.48 3.18 16.53
CA ILE A 68 -14.33 3.84 15.87
C ILE A 68 -14.74 5.18 15.24
N ARG A 69 -15.94 5.26 14.68
CA ARG A 69 -16.52 6.50 14.15
C ARG A 69 -16.57 7.58 15.24
N ASP A 70 -17.17 7.25 16.39
CA ASP A 70 -17.36 8.18 17.50
C ASP A 70 -16.02 8.59 18.11
N LEU A 71 -15.06 7.65 18.23
CA LEU A 71 -13.69 7.97 18.64
C LEU A 71 -13.06 9.04 17.75
N ILE A 72 -13.16 8.90 16.43
CA ILE A 72 -12.61 9.88 15.48
C ILE A 72 -13.41 11.20 15.58
N ALA A 73 -14.72 11.13 15.79
CA ALA A 73 -15.58 12.30 15.91
C ALA A 73 -15.32 13.13 17.17
N ASP A 74 -14.94 12.49 18.27
CA ASP A 74 -14.75 13.12 19.57
C ASP A 74 -13.28 13.53 19.82
N ASP A 75 -12.31 12.89 19.16
CA ASP A 75 -10.88 13.21 19.33
C ASP A 75 -10.38 14.24 18.30
N ASP A 76 -10.56 15.52 18.65
CA ASP A 76 -10.01 16.66 17.92
C ASP A 76 -8.51 16.58 17.64
N ARG A 77 -7.74 16.01 18.57
CA ARG A 77 -6.28 15.91 18.43
C ARG A 77 -5.95 14.86 17.37
N LEU A 78 -6.64 13.74 17.38
CA LEU A 78 -6.51 12.71 16.35
C LEU A 78 -6.88 13.25 14.98
N ARG A 79 -8.03 13.92 14.84
CA ARG A 79 -8.44 14.52 13.56
C ARG A 79 -7.41 15.49 13.01
N ARG A 80 -6.89 16.41 13.84
CA ARG A 80 -5.83 17.32 13.42
C ARG A 80 -4.57 16.60 12.96
N LYS A 81 -4.16 15.53 13.65
CA LYS A 81 -3.01 14.71 13.26
C LYS A 81 -3.25 14.00 11.93
N ILE A 82 -4.42 13.41 11.73
CA ILE A 82 -4.81 12.78 10.46
C ILE A 82 -4.78 13.81 9.33
N ARG A 83 -5.38 14.99 9.49
CA ARG A 83 -5.33 16.06 8.47
C ARG A 83 -3.90 16.51 8.18
N SER A 84 -3.10 16.72 9.22
CA SER A 84 -1.71 17.17 9.10
C SER A 84 -0.84 16.17 8.36
N VAL A 85 -0.92 14.89 8.72
CA VAL A 85 -0.12 13.84 8.06
C VAL A 85 -0.61 13.63 6.62
N SER A 86 -1.93 13.60 6.38
CA SER A 86 -2.49 13.43 5.03
C SER A 86 -2.03 14.54 4.08
N LYS A 87 -2.01 15.79 4.57
CA LYS A 87 -1.45 16.94 3.83
C LYS A 87 0.03 16.75 3.49
N ALA A 88 0.85 16.24 4.42
CA ALA A 88 2.28 16.01 4.18
C ALA A 88 2.51 14.93 3.11
N TYR A 89 1.68 13.89 3.09
CA TYR A 89 1.75 12.79 2.11
C TYR A 89 0.93 13.04 0.85
N LYS A 90 0.25 14.18 0.74
CA LYS A 90 -0.60 14.57 -0.41
C LYS A 90 -1.71 13.55 -0.71
N ILE A 91 -2.34 13.04 0.34
CA ILE A 91 -3.52 12.19 0.26
C ILE A 91 -4.70 12.87 0.93
N ASP A 92 -5.92 12.54 0.52
CA ASP A 92 -7.14 12.95 1.22
C ASP A 92 -7.20 12.27 2.61
N PRO A 93 -7.44 13.02 3.71
CA PRO A 93 -7.63 12.47 5.06
C PRO A 93 -8.59 11.28 5.16
N ILE A 94 -9.59 11.23 4.28
CA ILE A 94 -10.57 10.13 4.24
C ILE A 94 -9.92 8.76 4.03
N HIS A 95 -8.75 8.68 3.38
CA HIS A 95 -8.08 7.39 3.18
C HIS A 95 -7.52 6.81 4.47
N ILE A 96 -6.97 7.67 5.34
CA ILE A 96 -6.52 7.22 6.67
C ILE A 96 -7.72 6.84 7.52
N VAL A 97 -8.79 7.64 7.50
CA VAL A 97 -10.03 7.34 8.21
C VAL A 97 -10.61 6.01 7.73
N GLY A 98 -10.67 5.76 6.42
CA GLY A 98 -11.15 4.51 5.85
C GLY A 98 -10.33 3.30 6.29
N ALA A 99 -9.00 3.43 6.35
CA ALA A 99 -8.13 2.38 6.88
C ALA A 99 -8.41 2.10 8.37
N LEU A 100 -8.55 3.13 9.21
CA LEU A 100 -8.89 2.98 10.62
C LEU A 100 -10.27 2.32 10.79
N VAL A 101 -11.28 2.83 10.12
CA VAL A 101 -12.66 2.33 10.20
C VAL A 101 -12.72 0.86 9.79
N GLY A 102 -12.12 0.49 8.66
CA GLY A 102 -12.08 -0.91 8.22
C GLY A 102 -11.42 -1.82 9.27
N GLU A 103 -10.22 -1.44 9.73
CA GLU A 103 -9.44 -2.24 10.69
C GLU A 103 -10.16 -2.45 12.02
N HIS A 104 -10.72 -1.38 12.59
CA HIS A 104 -11.42 -1.44 13.87
C HIS A 104 -12.84 -1.99 13.76
N THR A 105 -13.44 -2.01 12.56
CA THR A 105 -14.73 -2.67 12.37
C THR A 105 -14.56 -4.19 12.29
N TYR A 106 -13.60 -4.69 11.52
CA TYR A 106 -13.54 -6.12 11.20
C TYR A 106 -12.40 -6.91 11.87
N ASN A 107 -11.31 -6.26 12.27
CA ASN A 107 -10.14 -6.97 12.81
C ASN A 107 -9.97 -6.83 14.31
N VAL A 108 -10.02 -5.61 14.84
CA VAL A 108 -9.71 -5.30 16.24
C VAL A 108 -10.79 -4.43 16.89
N ASP A 109 -10.64 -4.06 18.16
CA ASP A 109 -11.53 -3.14 18.87
C ASP A 109 -10.73 -1.89 19.31
N ALA A 110 -11.34 -0.71 19.25
CA ALA A 110 -10.68 0.60 19.15
C ALA A 110 -9.94 1.08 20.41
N TYR A 111 -10.20 0.50 21.59
CA TYR A 111 -9.65 1.02 22.86
C TYR A 111 -8.93 0.01 23.74
N ASP A 112 -9.29 -1.28 23.71
CA ASP A 112 -8.84 -2.27 24.71
C ASP A 112 -7.34 -2.57 24.68
N ARG A 113 -6.57 -1.99 23.75
CA ARG A 113 -5.20 -2.44 23.47
C ARG A 113 -4.12 -1.40 23.55
N LEU A 114 -4.38 -0.08 23.65
CA LEU A 114 -3.26 0.88 23.77
C LEU A 114 -2.42 0.61 25.04
N GLN A 115 -3.07 0.26 26.16
CA GLN A 115 -2.37 -0.17 27.38
C GLN A 115 -1.68 -1.53 27.20
N THR A 116 -2.35 -2.52 26.57
CA THR A 116 -1.74 -3.83 26.27
C THR A 116 -0.53 -3.71 25.34
N TYR A 117 -0.55 -2.79 24.38
CA TYR A 117 0.52 -2.55 23.44
C TYR A 117 1.74 -1.95 24.11
N TYR A 118 1.54 -1.03 25.06
CA TYR A 118 2.63 -0.52 25.89
C TYR A 118 3.28 -1.64 26.72
N ILE A 119 2.47 -2.51 27.35
CA ILE A 119 2.98 -3.68 28.10
C ILE A 119 3.76 -4.63 27.18
N LYS A 120 3.27 -4.87 25.96
CA LYS A 120 4.00 -5.68 24.95
C LYS A 120 5.29 -5.00 24.51
N ALA A 121 5.30 -3.69 24.29
CA ALA A 121 6.49 -2.93 23.94
C ALA A 121 7.59 -3.07 25.02
N VAL A 122 7.19 -3.02 26.30
CA VAL A 122 8.09 -3.22 27.44
C VAL A 122 8.63 -4.64 27.49
N SER A 123 7.83 -5.67 27.18
CA SER A 123 8.36 -7.05 27.06
C SER A 123 9.42 -7.18 25.96
N TYR A 124 9.35 -6.38 24.89
CA TYR A 124 10.33 -6.43 23.79
C TYR A 124 11.64 -5.69 24.10
N ALA A 125 11.68 -4.84 25.12
CA ALA A 125 12.89 -4.11 25.51
C ALA A 125 13.87 -4.96 26.35
N GLY A 126 13.41 -6.06 26.96
CA GLY A 126 14.20 -6.92 27.85
C GLY A 126 14.74 -8.21 27.23
N GLU A 127 14.20 -8.64 26.09
CA GLU A 127 14.64 -9.85 25.37
C GLU A 127 15.62 -9.51 24.23
N ARG A 128 16.48 -10.45 23.82
CA ARG A 128 17.29 -10.33 22.58
C ARG A 128 16.36 -10.48 21.36
N PHE A 129 15.53 -9.48 21.16
CA PHE A 129 14.45 -9.47 20.19
C PHE A 129 14.98 -9.37 18.75
N ARG A 130 14.63 -10.34 17.90
CA ARG A 130 15.03 -10.41 16.49
C ARG A 130 13.87 -10.90 15.63
N PHE A 131 13.85 -10.48 14.38
CA PHE A 131 13.00 -11.08 13.35
C PHE A 131 13.65 -12.37 12.89
N GLU A 132 13.03 -13.51 13.18
CA GLU A 132 13.58 -14.84 12.91
C GLU A 132 12.49 -15.90 12.73
N HIS A 133 12.85 -16.98 12.02
CA HIS A 133 12.01 -18.17 11.87
C HIS A 133 12.85 -19.43 12.07
N GLY A 134 12.46 -20.29 13.01
CA GLY A 134 13.18 -21.53 13.29
C GLY A 134 14.64 -21.29 13.70
N GLY A 135 14.91 -20.23 14.46
CA GLY A 135 16.24 -19.83 14.94
C GLY A 135 17.14 -19.13 13.91
N GLU A 136 16.65 -18.90 12.68
CA GLU A 136 17.36 -18.18 11.61
C GLU A 136 16.84 -16.76 11.50
N SER A 137 17.72 -15.76 11.57
CA SER A 137 17.30 -14.36 11.44
C SER A 137 16.83 -14.04 10.02
N VAL A 138 15.95 -13.06 9.87
CA VAL A 138 15.50 -12.63 8.54
C VAL A 138 16.65 -12.07 7.71
N LEU A 139 17.66 -11.47 8.35
CA LEU A 139 18.85 -10.95 7.65
C LEU A 139 19.70 -12.08 7.08
N ASP A 140 19.89 -13.16 7.85
CA ASP A 140 20.61 -14.34 7.36
C ASP A 140 19.81 -15.05 6.26
N PHE A 141 18.49 -15.12 6.41
CA PHE A 141 17.61 -15.77 5.45
C PHE A 141 17.59 -15.06 4.10
N VAL A 142 17.50 -13.72 4.07
CA VAL A 142 17.49 -12.95 2.81
C VAL A 142 18.88 -12.74 2.20
N ALA A 143 19.95 -13.22 2.85
CA ALA A 143 21.30 -13.22 2.30
C ALA A 143 21.59 -14.45 1.40
N ARG A 144 20.60 -15.34 1.22
CA ARG A 144 20.74 -16.54 0.39
C ARG A 144 20.79 -16.20 -1.11
N PRO A 145 21.42 -17.05 -1.95
CA PRO A 145 21.53 -16.81 -3.40
C PRO A 145 20.19 -16.57 -4.10
N GLU A 146 19.09 -17.17 -3.62
CA GLU A 146 17.75 -16.97 -4.19
C GLU A 146 17.26 -15.52 -4.13
N PHE A 147 17.88 -14.68 -3.32
CA PHE A 147 17.60 -13.25 -3.18
C PHE A 147 18.60 -12.36 -3.93
N GLU A 148 19.57 -12.91 -4.68
CA GLU A 148 20.64 -12.13 -5.32
C GLU A 148 20.13 -11.08 -6.32
N ASP A 149 18.97 -11.34 -6.94
CA ASP A 149 18.31 -10.43 -7.88
C ASP A 149 17.59 -9.25 -7.20
N CYS A 150 17.44 -9.27 -5.86
CA CYS A 150 16.86 -8.16 -5.12
C CYS A 150 17.92 -7.07 -4.88
N ASP A 151 17.80 -5.94 -5.59
CA ASP A 151 18.76 -4.84 -5.50
C ASP A 151 18.74 -4.17 -4.11
N GLU A 152 19.80 -4.38 -3.33
CA GLU A 152 20.00 -3.76 -2.00
C GLU A 152 20.09 -2.22 -2.04
N ASN A 153 20.38 -1.63 -3.21
CA ASN A 153 20.41 -0.18 -3.39
C ASN A 153 19.05 0.39 -3.83
N SER A 154 18.07 -0.46 -4.11
CA SER A 154 16.71 -0.03 -4.40
C SER A 154 16.05 0.61 -3.18
N GLY A 155 14.92 1.28 -3.39
CA GLY A 155 14.14 1.83 -2.27
C GLY A 155 13.58 0.72 -1.39
N SER A 156 13.37 1.00 -0.10
CA SER A 156 12.91 0.02 0.89
C SER A 156 11.65 -0.74 0.46
N LEU A 157 10.74 -0.07 -0.25
CA LEU A 157 9.49 -0.68 -0.75
C LEU A 157 9.78 -1.74 -1.82
N GLU A 158 10.67 -1.43 -2.76
CA GLU A 158 11.06 -2.32 -3.85
C GLU A 158 11.84 -3.52 -3.33
N LEU A 159 12.84 -3.28 -2.49
CA LEU A 159 13.68 -4.32 -1.88
C LEU A 159 12.85 -5.36 -1.11
N TRP A 160 11.99 -4.90 -0.20
CA TRP A 160 11.17 -5.81 0.61
C TRP A 160 10.07 -6.49 -0.21
N THR A 161 9.53 -5.83 -1.25
CA THR A 161 8.61 -6.47 -2.19
C THR A 161 9.30 -7.59 -2.96
N CYS A 162 10.52 -7.38 -3.46
CA CYS A 162 11.30 -8.40 -4.15
C CYS A 162 11.53 -9.62 -3.24
N ARG A 163 11.94 -9.40 -1.99
CA ARG A 163 12.13 -10.47 -1.00
C ARG A 163 10.84 -11.24 -0.71
N GLU A 164 9.70 -10.56 -0.61
CA GLU A 164 8.40 -11.24 -0.49
C GLU A 164 8.06 -12.08 -1.73
N GLU A 165 8.40 -11.61 -2.93
CA GLU A 165 8.20 -12.40 -4.15
C GLU A 165 9.07 -13.64 -4.21
N VAL A 166 10.34 -13.55 -3.79
CA VAL A 166 11.22 -14.72 -3.66
C VAL A 166 10.64 -15.70 -2.65
N TRP A 167 10.19 -15.24 -1.48
CA TRP A 167 9.50 -16.08 -0.50
C TRP A 167 8.32 -16.83 -1.11
N GLU A 168 7.41 -16.11 -1.78
CA GLU A 168 6.20 -16.68 -2.36
C GLU A 168 6.50 -17.69 -3.49
N LYS A 169 7.57 -17.47 -4.26
CA LYS A 169 7.94 -18.34 -5.39
C LYS A 169 8.79 -19.53 -4.97
N ALA A 170 9.74 -19.35 -4.07
CA ALA A 170 10.77 -20.35 -3.76
C ALA A 170 10.55 -21.10 -2.44
N TYR A 171 9.91 -20.49 -1.44
CA TYR A 171 9.91 -21.02 -0.08
C TYR A 171 8.54 -21.39 0.46
N ARG A 172 7.52 -20.53 0.30
CA ARG A 172 6.21 -20.70 0.92
C ARG A 172 5.60 -22.09 0.65
N GLY A 173 5.35 -22.85 1.71
CA GLY A 173 4.78 -24.21 1.64
C GLY A 173 5.69 -25.27 0.99
N LYS A 174 6.96 -24.95 0.72
CA LYS A 174 7.92 -25.82 0.03
C LYS A 174 8.97 -26.37 0.99
N LYS A 175 9.69 -27.38 0.50
CA LYS A 175 10.88 -27.94 1.14
C LYS A 175 12.11 -27.54 0.32
N VAL A 176 13.03 -26.79 0.91
CA VAL A 176 14.27 -26.31 0.27
C VAL A 176 15.43 -26.77 1.15
N ASP A 177 16.43 -27.42 0.55
CA ASP A 177 17.61 -27.98 1.25
C ASP A 177 17.27 -28.82 2.49
N GLY A 178 16.22 -29.64 2.39
CA GLY A 178 15.79 -30.50 3.49
C GLY A 178 14.95 -29.79 4.57
N LYS A 179 14.84 -28.47 4.57
CA LYS A 179 14.03 -27.67 5.50
C LYS A 179 12.65 -27.38 4.92
N SER A 180 11.59 -27.68 5.68
CA SER A 180 10.21 -27.35 5.30
C SER A 180 9.86 -25.94 5.77
N TYR A 181 9.20 -25.17 4.91
CA TYR A 181 8.76 -23.81 5.20
C TYR A 181 7.23 -23.73 5.32
N PRO A 182 6.69 -22.89 6.22
CA PRO A 182 5.25 -22.73 6.37
C PRO A 182 4.57 -22.27 5.07
N ASP A 183 3.34 -22.73 4.83
CA ASP A 183 2.45 -22.13 3.84
C ASP A 183 1.77 -20.87 4.42
N ASP A 184 2.59 -19.87 4.73
CA ASP A 184 2.14 -18.58 5.25
C ASP A 184 2.94 -17.43 4.63
N ARG A 185 2.48 -16.20 4.80
CA ARG A 185 3.08 -14.97 4.26
C ARG A 185 4.43 -14.71 4.92
N PHE A 186 5.38 -14.16 4.16
CA PHE A 186 6.73 -13.82 4.63
C PHE A 186 6.71 -12.98 5.92
N GLY A 187 5.89 -11.92 5.93
CA GLY A 187 5.65 -11.08 7.11
C GLY A 187 5.16 -11.86 8.34
N ALA A 188 4.31 -12.87 8.15
CA ALA A 188 3.82 -13.69 9.26
C ALA A 188 4.88 -14.66 9.78
N VAL A 189 5.72 -15.19 8.89
CA VAL A 189 6.74 -16.18 9.23
C VAL A 189 7.93 -15.55 9.97
N PHE A 190 8.44 -14.41 9.51
CA PHE A 190 9.67 -13.80 10.05
C PHE A 190 9.42 -12.61 10.98
N PHE A 191 8.32 -11.89 10.81
CA PHE A 191 8.09 -10.60 11.49
C PHE A 191 7.03 -10.66 12.60
N GLN A 192 6.58 -11.86 12.99
CA GLN A 192 5.55 -12.04 14.03
C GLN A 192 5.91 -13.14 15.06
N PRO A 193 7.09 -13.07 15.71
CA PRO A 193 7.64 -14.18 16.49
C PRO A 193 6.83 -14.58 17.74
N PHE A 194 6.00 -13.70 18.29
CA PHE A 194 5.27 -13.97 19.54
C PHE A 194 3.76 -14.16 19.38
N TYR A 195 3.19 -13.56 18.35
CA TYR A 195 1.74 -13.54 18.16
C TYR A 195 1.45 -13.63 16.66
N ALA A 196 1.22 -14.85 16.18
CA ALA A 196 0.85 -15.11 14.79
C ALA A 196 -0.30 -14.18 14.36
N GLY A 197 -0.02 -13.32 13.37
CA GLY A 197 -1.00 -12.45 12.74
C GLY A 197 -1.30 -11.11 13.44
N GLN A 198 -0.58 -10.70 14.50
CA GLN A 198 -0.92 -9.45 15.20
C GLN A 198 -0.30 -8.19 14.56
N THR A 199 -1.12 -7.15 14.55
CA THR A 199 -0.86 -5.80 14.11
C THR A 199 -0.94 -4.83 15.30
N PHE A 200 -0.23 -3.70 15.23
CA PHE A 200 0.03 -2.83 16.38
C PHE A 200 -0.37 -1.37 16.13
N GLY A 201 -0.61 -0.66 17.23
CA GLY A 201 -0.95 0.75 17.21
C GLY A 201 -2.33 1.03 16.63
N LEU A 202 -2.68 2.32 16.53
CA LEU A 202 -3.97 2.76 16.00
C LEU A 202 -4.20 2.27 14.56
N GLY A 203 -3.13 2.23 13.76
CA GLY A 203 -3.17 1.81 12.36
C GLY A 203 -3.16 0.31 12.13
N GLN A 204 -2.95 -0.51 13.17
CA GLN A 204 -2.80 -1.96 12.99
C GLN A 204 -1.75 -2.29 11.91
N LEU A 205 -0.56 -1.69 12.01
CA LEU A 205 0.55 -2.00 11.10
C LEU A 205 1.32 -3.23 11.56
N ASN A 206 1.86 -3.99 10.60
CA ASN A 206 2.84 -5.03 10.87
C ASN A 206 4.27 -4.50 10.64
N PRO A 207 5.31 -5.14 11.23
CA PRO A 207 6.69 -4.65 11.11
C PRO A 207 7.23 -4.60 9.68
N LEU A 208 6.89 -5.58 8.83
CA LEU A 208 7.33 -5.61 7.44
C LEU A 208 6.78 -4.41 6.65
N THR A 209 5.52 -4.06 6.84
CA THR A 209 4.91 -2.87 6.22
C THR A 209 5.65 -1.59 6.64
N ALA A 210 6.05 -1.46 7.91
CA ALA A 210 6.84 -0.31 8.33
C ALA A 210 8.24 -0.29 7.69
N LEU A 211 8.90 -1.44 7.57
CA LEU A 211 10.17 -1.56 6.88
C LEU A 211 10.05 -1.19 5.39
N MET A 212 9.01 -1.66 4.70
CA MET A 212 8.74 -1.34 3.29
C MET A 212 8.60 0.17 3.07
N HIS A 213 7.88 0.88 3.94
CA HIS A 213 7.57 2.30 3.73
C HIS A 213 8.56 3.26 4.41
N THR A 214 9.64 2.75 5.03
CA THR A 214 10.54 3.56 5.85
C THR A 214 11.26 4.66 5.08
N ASP A 215 11.60 4.44 3.80
CA ASP A 215 12.24 5.47 2.97
C ASP A 215 11.32 6.66 2.70
N ARG A 216 10.05 6.39 2.36
CA ARG A 216 9.05 7.44 2.15
C ARG A 216 8.77 8.19 3.46
N VAL A 217 8.67 7.47 4.58
CA VAL A 217 8.46 8.08 5.89
C VAL A 217 9.65 8.94 6.33
N ASN A 218 10.89 8.48 6.08
CA ASN A 218 12.09 9.28 6.33
C ASN A 218 12.10 10.55 5.47
N LYS A 219 11.74 10.43 4.18
CA LYS A 219 11.70 11.56 3.25
C LYS A 219 10.66 12.62 3.64
N VAL A 220 9.44 12.19 3.98
CA VAL A 220 8.30 13.09 4.22
C VAL A 220 8.21 13.54 5.67
N SER A 221 8.33 12.61 6.62
CA SER A 221 8.15 12.86 8.06
C SER A 221 9.46 13.01 8.84
N ARG A 222 10.62 12.84 8.19
CA ARG A 222 11.96 12.96 8.81
C ARG A 222 12.22 11.99 9.96
N LEU A 223 11.43 10.92 10.08
CA LEU A 223 11.68 9.85 11.05
C LEU A 223 12.91 9.06 10.62
N ARG A 224 13.64 8.49 11.59
CA ARG A 224 14.80 7.63 11.30
C ARG A 224 14.37 6.43 10.45
N LYS A 225 15.17 6.09 9.43
CA LYS A 225 14.97 4.84 8.67
C LYS A 225 15.02 3.63 9.62
N LEU A 226 14.12 2.70 9.40
CA LEU A 226 14.01 1.45 10.13
C LEU A 226 14.95 0.40 9.53
N ASP A 227 15.37 -0.52 10.39
CA ASP A 227 16.33 -1.57 10.08
C ASP A 227 15.81 -2.89 10.66
N ALA A 228 15.77 -3.95 9.85
CA ALA A 228 15.30 -5.27 10.29
C ALA A 228 16.23 -5.89 11.34
N GLY A 229 17.49 -5.48 11.43
CA GLY A 229 18.41 -5.86 12.51
C GLY A 229 18.10 -5.18 13.85
N LYS A 230 17.23 -4.16 13.86
CA LYS A 230 16.83 -3.40 15.06
C LYS A 230 15.35 -3.55 15.33
N ALA A 231 14.93 -4.79 15.57
CA ALA A 231 13.51 -5.13 15.67
C ALA A 231 12.77 -4.30 16.73
N SER A 232 13.39 -3.95 17.87
CA SER A 232 12.78 -3.09 18.89
C SER A 232 12.41 -1.69 18.39
N ASP A 233 13.27 -1.09 17.55
CA ASP A 233 13.00 0.22 16.93
C ASP A 233 11.80 0.14 15.97
N VAL A 234 11.68 -0.97 15.22
CA VAL A 234 10.55 -1.19 14.31
C VAL A 234 9.23 -1.29 15.07
N TYR A 235 9.19 -2.05 16.18
CA TYR A 235 7.97 -2.15 16.99
C TYR A 235 7.61 -0.83 17.64
N LYS A 236 8.60 -0.11 18.16
CA LYS A 236 8.38 1.23 18.70
C LYS A 236 7.72 2.14 17.67
N ALA A 237 8.22 2.14 16.43
CA ALA A 237 7.70 2.97 15.37
C ALA A 237 6.23 2.65 14.98
N ILE A 238 5.80 1.39 15.02
CA ILE A 238 4.42 0.99 14.70
C ILE A 238 3.46 1.03 15.91
N MET A 239 3.98 1.30 17.12
CA MET A 239 3.17 1.45 18.34
C MET A 239 2.98 2.91 18.73
N GLU A 240 3.95 3.78 18.43
CA GLU A 240 3.84 5.20 18.72
C GLU A 240 2.80 5.86 17.79
N PRO A 241 1.80 6.60 18.33
CA PRO A 241 0.68 7.12 17.54
C PRO A 241 1.09 7.98 16.33
N ASP A 242 2.06 8.88 16.51
CA ASP A 242 2.47 9.82 15.46
C ASP A 242 3.26 9.13 14.35
N SER A 243 4.18 8.24 14.73
CA SER A 243 4.93 7.43 13.78
C SER A 243 4.01 6.48 13.02
N THR A 244 3.07 5.83 13.71
CA THR A 244 2.09 4.92 13.09
C THR A 244 1.27 5.62 12.02
N LEU A 245 0.74 6.82 12.29
CA LEU A 245 0.00 7.60 11.29
C LEU A 245 0.84 7.96 10.06
N ALA A 246 2.14 8.23 10.22
CA ALA A 246 3.05 8.47 9.11
C ALA A 246 3.22 7.23 8.23
N TYR A 247 3.41 6.05 8.84
CA TYR A 247 3.50 4.79 8.10
C TYR A 247 2.19 4.40 7.41
N MET A 248 1.03 4.67 8.02
CA MET A 248 -0.27 4.51 7.36
C MET A 248 -0.37 5.38 6.11
N ALA A 249 -0.06 6.68 6.25
CA ALA A 249 -0.12 7.64 5.16
C ALA A 249 0.84 7.25 4.01
N ALA A 250 2.05 6.80 4.35
CA ALA A 250 3.01 6.30 3.37
C ALA A 250 2.48 5.09 2.60
N SER A 251 1.92 4.10 3.30
CA SER A 251 1.37 2.87 2.70
C SER A 251 0.19 3.16 1.75
N ILE A 252 -0.71 4.04 2.17
CA ILE A 252 -1.85 4.48 1.34
C ILE A 252 -1.36 5.25 0.12
N ALA A 253 -0.45 6.21 0.31
CA ALA A 253 0.08 7.01 -0.79
C ALA A 253 0.84 6.13 -1.80
N ASP A 254 1.63 5.15 -1.33
CA ASP A 254 2.31 4.19 -2.19
C ASP A 254 1.29 3.31 -2.92
N SER A 255 0.16 2.96 -2.29
CA SER A 255 -0.91 2.21 -2.94
C SER A 255 -1.54 2.97 -4.11
N ILE A 256 -1.79 4.27 -3.92
CA ILE A 256 -2.31 5.15 -4.97
C ILE A 256 -1.32 5.24 -6.12
N ASP A 257 -0.05 5.50 -5.82
CA ASP A 257 1.00 5.67 -6.83
C ASP A 257 1.22 4.38 -7.62
N ILE A 258 1.36 3.23 -6.95
CA ILE A 258 1.56 1.92 -7.58
C ILE A 258 0.41 1.58 -8.53
N TYR A 259 -0.84 1.78 -8.11
CA TYR A 259 -1.99 1.47 -8.97
C TYR A 259 -2.03 2.40 -10.19
N ARG A 260 -1.76 3.68 -9.99
CA ARG A 260 -1.68 4.66 -11.07
C ARG A 260 -0.61 4.25 -12.09
N ASP A 261 0.58 3.92 -11.60
CA ASP A 261 1.76 3.72 -12.44
C ASP A 261 1.76 2.33 -13.12
N ILE A 262 1.31 1.28 -12.44
CA ILE A 262 1.30 -0.10 -13.00
C ILE A 262 0.03 -0.39 -13.79
N THR A 263 -1.13 0.03 -13.28
CA THR A 263 -2.43 -0.38 -13.86
C THR A 263 -3.06 0.68 -14.73
N GLY A 264 -2.58 1.93 -14.63
CA GLY A 264 -3.18 3.08 -15.29
C GLY A 264 -4.46 3.58 -14.60
N TYR A 265 -4.80 3.11 -13.40
CA TYR A 265 -5.96 3.56 -12.65
C TYR A 265 -5.55 4.46 -11.48
N ASP A 266 -6.08 5.67 -11.45
CA ASP A 266 -5.97 6.56 -10.29
C ASP A 266 -7.08 6.25 -9.28
N ILE A 267 -6.69 5.67 -8.14
CA ILE A 267 -7.61 5.28 -7.06
C ILE A 267 -7.71 6.34 -5.95
N SER A 268 -7.07 7.50 -6.09
CA SER A 268 -7.11 8.59 -5.10
C SER A 268 -8.52 9.15 -4.84
N GLY A 269 -9.44 8.96 -5.78
CA GLY A 269 -10.85 9.36 -5.62
C GLY A 269 -11.75 8.36 -4.90
N ASN A 270 -11.24 7.17 -4.54
CA ASN A 270 -12.06 6.09 -3.96
C ASN A 270 -11.43 5.55 -2.66
N PRO A 271 -11.87 6.00 -1.48
CA PRO A 271 -11.30 5.56 -0.21
C PRO A 271 -11.50 4.07 0.05
N GLY A 272 -12.60 3.48 -0.42
CA GLY A 272 -12.84 2.05 -0.29
C GLY A 272 -11.79 1.20 -0.99
N LEU A 273 -11.29 1.62 -2.15
CA LEU A 273 -10.18 0.92 -2.82
C LEU A 273 -8.88 1.00 -2.02
N THR A 274 -8.54 2.17 -1.47
CA THR A 274 -7.35 2.28 -0.62
C THR A 274 -7.49 1.47 0.69
N ALA A 275 -8.67 1.44 1.31
CA ALA A 275 -8.93 0.63 2.50
C ALA A 275 -8.86 -0.88 2.19
N THR A 276 -9.33 -1.28 1.00
CA THR A 276 -9.18 -2.65 0.50
C THR A 276 -7.71 -3.04 0.40
N LEU A 277 -6.87 -2.18 -0.18
CA LEU A 277 -5.44 -2.45 -0.33
C LEU A 277 -4.70 -2.44 1.01
N TYR A 278 -5.09 -1.54 1.92
CA TYR A 278 -4.56 -1.50 3.28
C TYR A 278 -4.81 -2.82 4.02
N ASN A 279 -6.03 -3.36 3.91
CA ASN A 279 -6.39 -4.65 4.51
C ASN A 279 -5.62 -5.83 3.89
N LEU A 280 -5.48 -5.82 2.57
CA LEU A 280 -5.00 -6.97 1.82
C LEU A 280 -3.48 -7.05 1.71
N GLY A 281 -2.77 -5.92 1.82
CA GLY A 281 -1.34 -5.81 1.57
C GLY A 281 -0.93 -6.24 0.15
N ASN A 282 0.38 -6.45 -0.06
CA ASN A 282 0.96 -6.93 -1.32
C ASN A 282 0.49 -6.13 -2.54
N VAL A 283 0.48 -4.80 -2.42
CA VAL A 283 -0.08 -3.86 -3.39
C VAL A 283 0.53 -4.05 -4.77
N SER A 284 1.87 -4.07 -4.87
CA SER A 284 2.60 -4.23 -6.14
C SER A 284 2.19 -5.49 -6.89
N ARG A 285 2.17 -6.63 -6.20
CA ARG A 285 1.75 -7.92 -6.78
C ARG A 285 0.30 -7.87 -7.27
N ARG A 286 -0.60 -7.21 -6.53
CA ARG A 286 -2.02 -7.07 -6.92
C ARG A 286 -2.17 -6.16 -8.14
N ALA A 287 -1.44 -5.05 -8.19
CA ALA A 287 -1.42 -4.15 -9.33
C ALA A 287 -0.89 -4.85 -10.59
N LEU A 288 0.22 -5.60 -10.46
CA LEU A 288 0.77 -6.41 -11.56
C LEU A 288 -0.23 -7.48 -12.04
N ALA A 289 -0.92 -8.16 -11.12
CA ALA A 289 -1.93 -9.15 -11.47
C ALA A 289 -3.13 -8.52 -12.22
N LEU A 290 -3.59 -7.34 -11.76
CA LEU A 290 -4.65 -6.59 -12.41
C LEU A 290 -4.25 -6.10 -13.81
N ALA A 291 -3.04 -5.55 -13.94
CA ALA A 291 -2.49 -5.12 -15.23
C ALA A 291 -2.40 -6.30 -16.20
N ALA A 292 -1.87 -7.45 -15.75
CA ALA A 292 -1.78 -8.65 -16.56
C ALA A 292 -3.14 -9.20 -17.00
N ASP A 293 -4.17 -9.18 -16.13
CA ASP A 293 -5.53 -9.55 -16.52
C ASP A 293 -6.10 -8.56 -17.55
N ASN A 294 -5.91 -7.26 -17.34
CA ASN A 294 -6.39 -6.23 -18.26
C ASN A 294 -5.73 -6.31 -19.63
N GLU A 295 -4.45 -6.63 -19.72
CA GLU A 295 -3.79 -6.90 -21.00
C GLU A 295 -4.37 -8.13 -21.70
N LYS A 296 -4.68 -9.20 -20.96
CA LYS A 296 -5.39 -10.37 -21.53
C LYS A 296 -6.79 -10.00 -22.00
N ARG A 297 -7.51 -9.14 -21.27
CA ARG A 297 -8.85 -8.64 -21.65
C ARG A 297 -8.79 -7.83 -22.94
N LYS A 298 -7.87 -6.87 -23.05
CA LYS A 298 -7.65 -6.07 -24.26
C LYS A 298 -7.35 -6.93 -25.47
N LYS A 299 -6.47 -7.94 -25.34
CA LYS A 299 -6.16 -8.90 -26.42
C LYS A 299 -7.38 -9.69 -26.92
N ARG A 300 -8.43 -9.83 -26.10
CA ARG A 300 -9.71 -10.46 -26.47
C ARG A 300 -10.78 -9.46 -26.92
N GLY A 301 -10.44 -8.18 -27.10
CA GLY A 301 -11.40 -7.12 -27.42
C GLY A 301 -12.34 -6.74 -26.28
N LEU A 302 -12.06 -7.18 -25.05
CA LEU A 302 -12.84 -6.83 -23.86
C LEU A 302 -12.30 -5.56 -23.22
N ARG A 303 -13.20 -4.74 -22.69
CA ARG A 303 -12.81 -3.56 -21.91
C ARG A 303 -12.00 -3.96 -20.67
N PRO A 304 -10.92 -3.24 -20.35
CA PRO A 304 -10.24 -3.34 -19.06
C PRO A 304 -11.23 -3.25 -17.89
N ARG A 305 -10.93 -3.96 -16.81
CA ARG A 305 -11.68 -3.91 -15.58
C ARG A 305 -10.89 -3.07 -14.57
N PRO A 306 -11.50 -2.04 -13.96
CA PRO A 306 -10.90 -1.33 -12.83
C PRO A 306 -10.86 -2.21 -11.57
N PRO A 307 -10.03 -1.87 -10.57
CA PRO A 307 -10.02 -2.55 -9.29
C PRO A 307 -11.40 -2.50 -8.62
N SER A 308 -11.67 -3.44 -7.72
CA SER A 308 -12.90 -3.50 -6.93
C SER A 308 -12.58 -3.68 -5.45
N GLU A 309 -13.46 -3.15 -4.61
CA GLU A 309 -13.36 -3.22 -3.17
C GLU A 309 -13.59 -4.63 -2.60
N ASN A 310 -12.98 -4.90 -1.46
CA ASN A 310 -13.38 -6.00 -0.57
C ASN A 310 -14.39 -5.47 0.48
N TYR A 311 -14.74 -6.30 1.45
CA TYR A 311 -15.63 -5.94 2.55
C TYR A 311 -15.18 -4.72 3.38
N TYR A 312 -13.87 -4.42 3.48
CA TYR A 312 -13.38 -3.17 4.10
C TYR A 312 -13.77 -1.98 3.25
N GLY A 313 -13.37 -2.03 1.99
CA GLY A 313 -13.62 -0.93 1.09
C GLY A 313 -15.09 -0.67 0.88
N TRP A 314 -15.89 -1.73 0.91
CA TRP A 314 -17.33 -1.63 0.76
C TRP A 314 -17.97 -0.84 1.90
N LEU A 315 -17.62 -1.15 3.15
CA LEU A 315 -18.05 -0.41 4.34
C LEU A 315 -17.62 1.06 4.26
N VAL A 316 -16.36 1.32 3.90
CA VAL A 316 -15.83 2.70 3.85
C VAL A 316 -16.56 3.54 2.81
N ASN A 317 -16.86 2.99 1.65
CA ASN A 317 -17.59 3.69 0.60
C ASN A 317 -19.08 3.86 0.95
N GLU A 318 -19.68 2.92 1.68
CA GLU A 318 -21.06 3.04 2.15
C GLU A 318 -21.21 4.20 3.14
N HIS A 319 -20.22 4.40 4.01
CA HIS A 319 -20.20 5.44 5.04
C HIS A 319 -19.36 6.68 4.66
N GLU A 320 -18.96 6.84 3.39
CA GLU A 320 -17.99 7.86 3.00
C GLU A 320 -18.44 9.27 3.38
N ASP A 321 -19.71 9.62 3.12
CA ASP A 321 -20.25 10.96 3.38
C ASP A 321 -20.23 11.29 4.90
N GLU A 322 -20.66 10.35 5.75
CA GLU A 322 -20.61 10.49 7.23
C GLU A 322 -19.17 10.67 7.73
N LEU A 323 -18.24 9.86 7.23
CA LEU A 323 -16.84 9.91 7.64
C LEU A 323 -16.14 11.18 7.18
N ARG A 324 -16.52 11.72 6.01
CA ARG A 324 -16.03 13.02 5.52
C ARG A 324 -16.49 14.16 6.41
N GLU A 325 -17.77 14.21 6.77
CA GLU A 325 -18.27 15.21 7.71
C GLU A 325 -17.51 15.17 9.04
N ILE A 326 -17.17 13.97 9.53
CA ILE A 326 -16.43 13.80 10.79
C ILE A 326 -14.99 14.33 10.70
N ILE A 327 -14.26 14.01 9.62
CA ILE A 327 -12.84 14.37 9.50
C ILE A 327 -12.63 15.84 9.09
N GLU A 328 -13.67 16.50 8.57
CA GLU A 328 -13.64 17.91 8.18
C GLU A 328 -13.99 18.89 9.31
N ARG A 329 -14.63 18.42 10.39
CA ARG A 329 -14.87 19.19 11.63
C ARG A 329 -13.57 19.74 12.25
#